data_AF-A0A966T1V1-F1
#
_entry.id   AF-A0A966T1V1-F1
#
_cell.length_a   1.000
_cell.length_b   1.000
_cell.length_c   1.000
_cell.angle_alpha   90.00
_cell.angle_beta   90.00
_cell.angle_gamma   90.00
#
_symmetry.space_group_name_H-M   'P 1'
#
loop_
_entity.id
_entity.type
_entity.pdbx_description
1 polymer ?
#
loop_
_entity_poly.entity_id
_entity_poly.type
_entity_poly.pdbx_seq_one_letter_code
_entity_poly.pdbx_strand_id
1 'polypeptide(L)'
;MTRATYLTFFGAPRGAAAGEHAVHDEHAHEAPDHHGDHDSHSSHDEHAHSGPHESGLLITAPIAILAVLAISSGLFNATPFGESWEYLKKWAEPRAVVVGEDHAGGPGESLVLTFPTAEEGHSKSPCGSETPESGVCYAPALNHAKFKWSKALLSLAIVFAGIAVSWLLSAAFYGRRDPRLVGLTQRNGLARAGYRLLANKYYLDDLYERGIVSNVAGPISRAAYWFNQKVLDGILHGVASVARRVAIVVYRDIDQRIVDGTVNASADVTKSAGVTVQPIQSGRVGHYGALLFATAAVAALVFVILNT
;
A
#
# COMPACT_ATOMS: atom_id res chain seq x y z
N MET A 1 -30.63 -9.77 -0.53
CA MET A 1 -31.57 -8.73 -0.09
C MET A 1 -32.90 -9.31 0.38
N THR A 2 -33.73 -9.91 -0.49
CA THR A 2 -35.06 -10.47 -0.18
C THR A 2 -35.20 -11.24 1.14
N ARG A 3 -34.27 -12.14 1.51
CA ARG A 3 -34.27 -12.82 2.83
C ARG A 3 -34.26 -11.83 4.00
N ALA A 4 -33.39 -10.81 3.93
CA ALA A 4 -33.28 -9.80 4.98
C ALA A 4 -34.58 -8.97 5.02
N THR A 5 -35.03 -8.46 3.87
CA THR A 5 -36.30 -7.73 3.73
C THR A 5 -37.50 -8.51 4.28
N TYR A 6 -37.58 -9.82 4.00
CA TYR A 6 -38.66 -10.66 4.52
C TYR A 6 -38.55 -10.83 6.04
N LEU A 7 -37.35 -11.05 6.58
CA LEU A 7 -37.13 -11.20 8.02
C LEU A 7 -37.30 -9.88 8.79
N THR A 8 -37.05 -8.72 8.19
CA THR A 8 -37.24 -7.41 8.85
C THR A 8 -38.70 -6.96 8.88
N PHE A 9 -39.47 -7.20 7.80
CA PHE A 9 -40.86 -6.71 7.69
C PHE A 9 -41.94 -7.77 7.99
N PHE A 10 -41.62 -9.06 7.83
CA PHE A 10 -42.59 -10.17 7.97
C PHE A 10 -42.07 -11.31 8.84
N GLY A 11 -40.86 -11.19 9.41
CA GLY A 11 -40.31 -12.13 10.38
C GLY A 11 -40.83 -11.84 11.79
N ALA A 12 -40.76 -12.84 12.67
CA ALA A 12 -40.94 -12.60 14.11
C ALA A 12 -39.87 -11.58 14.59
N PRO A 13 -40.25 -10.55 15.37
CA PRO A 13 -39.32 -9.52 15.81
C PRO A 13 -38.23 -10.12 16.71
N ARG A 14 -36.97 -9.92 16.33
CA ARG A 14 -35.78 -10.40 17.08
C ARG A 14 -34.94 -9.29 17.69
N GLY A 15 -35.36 -8.03 17.55
CA GLY A 15 -34.64 -6.87 18.08
C GLY A 15 -34.87 -6.59 19.57
N ALA A 16 -35.98 -7.05 20.15
CA ALA A 16 -36.33 -6.83 21.56
C ALA A 16 -36.22 -8.11 22.43
N ALA A 17 -36.44 -9.29 21.85
CA ALA A 17 -36.51 -10.57 22.57
C ALA A 17 -35.14 -11.20 22.91
N ALA A 18 -34.07 -10.40 22.98
CA ALA A 18 -32.74 -10.84 23.41
C ALA A 18 -32.49 -10.63 24.93
N GLY A 19 -33.44 -10.02 25.64
CA GLY A 19 -33.31 -9.68 27.07
C GLY A 19 -34.10 -10.57 28.04
N GLU A 20 -35.07 -11.37 27.58
CA GLU A 20 -35.88 -12.23 28.45
C GLU A 20 -35.19 -13.57 28.75
N HIS A 21 -34.07 -13.50 29.45
CA HIS A 21 -33.58 -14.64 30.21
C HIS A 21 -34.46 -14.83 31.45
N ALA A 22 -35.29 -15.87 31.44
CA ALA A 22 -35.99 -16.32 32.63
C ALA A 22 -34.97 -16.73 33.69
N VAL A 23 -34.85 -15.93 34.76
CA VAL A 23 -34.02 -16.24 35.91
C VAL A 23 -34.71 -17.35 36.70
N HIS A 24 -34.10 -18.53 36.72
CA HIS A 24 -34.38 -19.54 37.71
C HIS A 24 -33.47 -19.29 38.91
N ASP A 25 -34.04 -18.77 40.00
CA ASP A 25 -33.47 -18.95 41.33
C ASP A 25 -33.46 -20.45 41.69
N GLU A 26 -32.42 -20.91 42.39
CA GLU A 26 -32.50 -21.87 43.51
C GLU A 26 -31.10 -22.13 44.12
N HIS A 27 -30.91 -21.69 45.38
CA HIS A 27 -29.99 -22.19 46.45
C HIS A 27 -28.46 -22.30 46.19
N ALA A 28 -27.58 -21.55 46.86
CA ALA A 28 -27.16 -21.59 48.29
C ALA A 28 -26.49 -22.93 48.68
N HIS A 29 -25.31 -23.04 49.31
CA HIS A 29 -24.43 -22.12 50.08
C HIS A 29 -22.95 -22.23 49.55
N GLU A 30 -21.81 -21.82 50.16
CA GLU A 30 -21.44 -21.20 51.46
C GLU A 30 -20.09 -20.39 51.34
N ALA A 31 -19.40 -20.06 52.44
CA ALA A 31 -18.17 -19.23 52.52
C ALA A 31 -17.27 -19.64 53.73
N PRO A 32 -16.13 -18.98 54.06
CA PRO A 32 -15.12 -18.24 53.26
C PRO A 32 -13.67 -18.77 53.47
N ASP A 33 -12.68 -18.14 52.81
CA ASP A 33 -11.38 -17.66 53.38
C ASP A 33 -10.22 -17.68 52.38
N HIS A 34 -9.81 -16.49 51.90
CA HIS A 34 -8.46 -15.95 52.09
C HIS A 34 -8.29 -14.55 51.44
N HIS A 35 -7.56 -13.67 52.12
CA HIS A 35 -7.41 -12.26 51.74
C HIS A 35 -6.48 -12.04 50.54
N GLY A 36 -6.88 -11.10 49.68
CA GLY A 36 -6.02 -10.39 48.75
C GLY A 36 -6.67 -9.04 48.41
N ASP A 37 -6.07 -7.95 48.89
CA ASP A 37 -6.46 -6.59 48.46
C ASP A 37 -6.38 -6.48 46.93
N HIS A 38 -7.36 -5.82 46.31
CA HIS A 38 -7.14 -4.79 45.30
C HIS A 38 -8.47 -4.11 44.89
N ASP A 39 -8.58 -2.84 45.29
CA ASP A 39 -9.20 -1.74 44.56
C ASP A 39 -10.63 -1.91 44.01
N SER A 40 -11.59 -1.49 44.84
CA SER A 40 -12.97 -1.24 44.44
C SER A 40 -13.09 -0.09 43.44
N HIS A 41 -13.31 -0.39 42.16
CA HIS A 41 -13.97 0.54 41.23
C HIS A 41 -15.42 0.13 41.01
N SER A 42 -16.30 1.04 41.40
CA SER A 42 -17.76 0.89 41.43
C SER A 42 -18.36 0.63 40.05
N SER A 43 -19.22 -0.38 40.00
CA SER A 43 -20.19 -0.64 38.94
C SER A 43 -20.98 0.60 38.54
N HIS A 44 -20.95 0.94 37.25
CA HIS A 44 -22.01 1.68 36.57
C HIS A 44 -22.40 0.92 35.30
N ASP A 45 -22.97 -0.27 35.49
CA ASP A 45 -23.69 -0.99 34.44
C ASP A 45 -25.06 -0.33 34.19
N GLU A 46 -25.04 0.90 33.67
CA GLU A 46 -26.21 1.46 33.00
C GLU A 46 -26.15 1.08 31.52
N HIS A 47 -26.54 -0.16 31.22
CA HIS A 47 -26.87 -0.60 29.86
C HIS A 47 -28.16 0.08 29.38
N ALA A 48 -28.09 1.39 29.16
CA ALA A 48 -29.18 2.20 28.63
C ALA A 48 -29.62 1.64 27.27
N HIS A 49 -30.86 1.15 27.23
CA HIS A 49 -31.45 0.51 26.06
C HIS A 49 -31.46 1.44 24.84
N SER A 50 -30.54 1.22 23.91
CA SER A 50 -30.52 1.97 22.64
C SER A 50 -31.68 1.52 21.75
N GLY A 51 -32.77 2.29 21.77
CA GLY A 51 -33.81 2.19 20.75
C GLY A 51 -33.29 2.51 19.34
N PRO A 52 -34.08 2.30 18.29
CA PRO A 52 -33.66 2.56 16.92
C PRO A 52 -33.26 4.04 16.72
N HIS A 53 -31.97 4.30 16.56
CA HIS A 53 -31.44 5.63 16.26
C HIS A 53 -31.33 5.87 14.75
N GLU A 54 -31.53 7.11 14.30
CA GLU A 54 -31.27 7.50 12.92
C GLU A 54 -29.77 7.59 12.63
N SER A 55 -29.39 7.41 11.36
CA SER A 55 -28.00 7.54 10.90
C SER A 55 -27.50 8.97 11.12
N GLY A 56 -26.38 9.12 11.84
CA GLY A 56 -25.76 10.43 12.07
C GLY A 56 -25.39 11.18 10.78
N LEU A 57 -25.30 12.51 10.87
CA LEU A 57 -25.13 13.44 9.75
C LEU A 57 -23.89 13.12 8.88
N LEU A 58 -22.84 12.56 9.49
CA LEU A 58 -21.62 12.06 8.83
C LEU A 58 -21.88 10.96 7.78
N ILE A 59 -22.97 10.19 7.90
CA ILE A 59 -23.34 9.12 6.97
C ILE A 59 -24.42 9.60 5.98
N THR A 60 -25.38 10.41 6.44
CA THR A 60 -26.51 10.85 5.60
C THR A 60 -26.11 11.90 4.57
N ALA A 61 -25.20 12.84 4.89
CA ALA A 61 -24.78 13.87 3.96
C ALA A 61 -24.09 13.32 2.70
N PRO A 62 -23.11 12.39 2.77
CA PRO A 62 -22.55 11.75 1.57
C PRO A 62 -23.61 11.03 0.72
N ILE A 63 -24.55 10.32 1.35
CA ILE A 63 -25.62 9.60 0.64
C ILE A 63 -26.56 10.59 -0.07
N ALA A 64 -26.93 11.69 0.58
CA ALA A 64 -27.78 12.72 -0.01
C ALA A 64 -27.10 13.40 -1.21
N ILE A 65 -25.80 13.73 -1.11
CA ILE A 65 -25.01 14.29 -2.21
C ILE A 65 -24.97 13.31 -3.38
N LEU A 66 -24.65 12.03 -3.13
CA LEU A 66 -24.62 11.00 -4.17
C LEU A 66 -26.00 10.77 -4.81
N ALA A 67 -27.09 10.84 -4.05
CA ALA A 67 -28.44 10.73 -4.57
C ALA A 67 -28.80 11.90 -5.51
N VAL A 68 -28.48 13.15 -5.13
CA VAL A 68 -28.67 14.32 -5.99
C VAL A 68 -27.83 14.20 -7.26
N LEU A 69 -26.54 13.84 -7.16
CA LEU A 69 -25.66 13.64 -8.31
C LEU A 69 -26.15 12.52 -9.23
N ALA A 70 -26.66 11.41 -8.69
CA ALA A 70 -27.20 10.30 -9.47
C ALA A 70 -28.50 10.67 -10.20
N ILE A 71 -29.41 11.41 -9.54
CA ILE A 71 -30.65 11.91 -10.16
C ILE A 71 -30.31 12.91 -11.27
N SER A 72 -29.42 13.88 -11.01
CA SER A 72 -28.96 14.84 -12.01
C SER A 72 -28.30 14.15 -13.20
N SER A 73 -27.35 13.24 -12.97
CA SER A 73 -26.66 12.49 -14.01
C SER A 73 -27.61 11.63 -14.85
N GLY A 74 -28.58 10.97 -14.21
CA GLY A 74 -29.62 10.21 -14.90
C GLY A 74 -30.53 11.10 -15.77
N LEU A 75 -30.89 12.28 -15.28
CA LEU A 75 -31.73 13.25 -16.01
C LEU A 75 -31.00 13.88 -17.20
N PHE A 76 -29.69 14.16 -17.07
CA PHE A 76 -28.82 14.65 -18.16
C PHE A 76 -28.52 13.61 -19.25
N ASN A 77 -29.00 12.37 -19.11
CA ASN A 77 -28.86 11.31 -20.12
C ASN A 77 -30.19 10.53 -20.29
N ALA A 78 -31.32 11.21 -20.09
CA ALA A 78 -32.63 10.58 -20.01
C ALA A 78 -33.21 10.29 -21.41
N THR A 79 -32.78 9.18 -22.00
CA THR A 79 -33.20 8.67 -23.31
C THR A 79 -34.71 8.66 -23.61
N PRO A 80 -35.65 8.53 -22.64
CA PRO A 80 -37.09 8.58 -22.95
C PRO A 80 -37.62 9.96 -23.35
N PHE A 81 -36.91 11.06 -23.06
CA PHE A 81 -37.37 12.43 -23.31
C PHE A 81 -36.84 13.05 -24.62
N GLY A 82 -36.16 12.25 -25.46
CA GLY A 82 -35.68 12.64 -26.79
C GLY A 82 -34.19 12.98 -26.86
N GLU A 83 -33.65 13.03 -28.07
CA GLU A 83 -32.21 13.16 -28.37
C GLU A 83 -31.58 14.46 -27.82
N SER A 84 -32.39 15.49 -27.55
CA SER A 84 -31.93 16.73 -26.91
C SER A 84 -31.46 16.55 -25.46
N TRP A 85 -31.88 15.48 -24.77
CA TRP A 85 -31.53 15.16 -23.38
C TRP A 85 -30.39 14.14 -23.24
N GLU A 86 -29.73 13.75 -24.33
CA GLU A 86 -28.63 12.78 -24.34
C GLU A 86 -27.26 13.48 -24.37
N TYR A 87 -27.02 14.40 -23.42
CA TYR A 87 -25.83 15.26 -23.41
C TYR A 87 -24.50 14.48 -23.40
N LEU A 88 -24.49 13.29 -22.78
CA LEU A 88 -23.33 12.41 -22.76
C LEU A 88 -22.84 12.04 -24.17
N LYS A 89 -23.73 11.93 -25.16
CA LYS A 89 -23.35 11.61 -26.56
C LYS A 89 -22.53 12.72 -27.20
N LYS A 90 -22.82 13.99 -26.90
CA LYS A 90 -22.07 15.17 -27.39
C LYS A 90 -20.67 15.28 -26.76
N TRP A 91 -20.49 14.73 -25.55
CA TRP A 91 -19.21 14.72 -24.85
C TRP A 91 -18.36 13.48 -25.17
N ALA A 92 -19.00 12.41 -25.67
CA ALA A 92 -18.37 11.15 -26.04
C ALA A 92 -18.42 10.89 -27.55
N GLU A 93 -18.43 11.94 -28.38
CA GLU A 93 -18.38 11.81 -29.84
C GLU A 93 -17.11 11.04 -30.27
N PRO A 94 -17.21 10.14 -31.27
CA PRO A 94 -16.09 9.29 -31.65
C PRO A 94 -14.99 10.11 -32.30
N ARG A 95 -13.74 9.76 -32.04
CA ARG A 95 -12.61 10.36 -32.75
C ARG A 95 -12.67 9.96 -34.22
N ALA A 96 -12.22 10.85 -35.10
CA ALA A 96 -12.17 10.57 -36.53
C ALA A 96 -11.26 9.36 -36.83
N VAL A 97 -11.66 8.59 -37.84
CA VAL A 97 -10.90 7.48 -38.40
C VAL A 97 -10.54 7.84 -39.85
N VAL A 98 -9.42 7.32 -40.37
CA VAL A 98 -9.08 7.52 -41.78
C VAL A 98 -10.08 6.73 -42.63
N VAL A 99 -10.67 7.39 -43.63
CA VAL A 99 -11.63 6.80 -44.57
C VAL A 99 -11.12 7.03 -45.99
N GLY A 100 -11.12 5.94 -46.78
CA GLY A 100 -10.49 5.87 -48.10
C GLY A 100 -9.03 5.41 -47.99
N GLU A 101 -8.77 4.15 -48.32
CA GLU A 101 -7.41 3.66 -48.60
C GLU A 101 -7.24 3.59 -50.12
N ASP A 102 -6.16 4.19 -50.63
CA ASP A 102 -5.82 4.15 -52.05
C ASP A 102 -5.48 2.71 -52.45
N HIS A 103 -6.43 2.04 -53.10
CA HIS A 103 -6.18 0.77 -53.78
C HIS A 103 -5.56 1.06 -55.15
N ALA A 104 -4.58 0.26 -55.58
CA ALA A 104 -3.84 0.51 -56.82
C ALA A 104 -4.55 -0.13 -58.03
N GLY A 105 -5.42 0.62 -58.71
CA GLY A 105 -6.27 0.17 -59.83
C GLY A 105 -6.28 1.08 -61.07
N GLY A 106 -5.19 1.80 -61.34
CA GLY A 106 -4.87 2.31 -62.68
C GLY A 106 -5.44 3.70 -63.06
N PRO A 107 -5.20 4.17 -64.30
CA PRO A 107 -5.49 5.55 -64.68
C PRO A 107 -6.99 5.75 -64.92
N GLY A 108 -7.64 6.54 -64.06
CA GLY A 108 -9.08 6.82 -64.10
C GLY A 108 -9.84 6.38 -62.84
N GLU A 109 -9.14 5.92 -61.80
CA GLU A 109 -9.72 5.38 -60.59
C GLU A 109 -10.41 6.43 -59.71
N SER A 110 -11.61 6.09 -59.22
CA SER A 110 -12.39 6.89 -58.28
C SER A 110 -12.07 6.49 -56.85
N LEU A 111 -11.81 7.46 -55.97
CA LEU A 111 -11.60 7.23 -54.53
C LEU A 111 -12.78 6.44 -53.92
N VAL A 112 -12.56 5.18 -53.54
CA VAL A 112 -13.56 4.33 -52.89
C VAL A 112 -13.53 4.61 -51.39
N LEU A 113 -14.50 5.41 -50.92
CA LEU A 113 -14.67 5.71 -49.50
C LEU A 113 -15.30 4.52 -48.76
N THR A 114 -14.46 3.64 -48.22
CA THR A 114 -14.90 2.57 -47.31
C THR A 114 -15.11 3.12 -45.91
N PHE A 115 -16.37 3.39 -45.56
CA PHE A 115 -16.73 3.88 -44.22
C PHE A 115 -16.73 2.73 -43.20
N PRO A 116 -15.90 2.79 -42.13
CA PRO A 116 -15.92 1.77 -41.08
C PRO A 116 -17.24 1.83 -40.31
N THR A 117 -17.80 0.67 -39.99
CA THR A 117 -19.03 0.60 -39.19
C THR A 117 -18.71 0.68 -37.71
N ALA A 118 -19.55 1.39 -36.94
CA ALA A 118 -19.27 1.70 -35.52
C ALA A 118 -19.25 0.49 -34.56
N GLU A 119 -19.44 -0.74 -35.06
CA GLU A 119 -19.28 -1.98 -34.30
C GLU A 119 -17.85 -2.53 -34.34
N GLU A 120 -16.99 -2.05 -35.24
CA GLU A 120 -15.58 -2.42 -35.33
C GLU A 120 -14.76 -1.66 -34.27
N GLY A 121 -14.31 -2.40 -33.25
CA GLY A 121 -13.66 -1.83 -32.07
C GLY A 121 -12.32 -1.14 -32.33
N HIS A 122 -12.02 -0.12 -31.52
CA HIS A 122 -10.79 0.68 -31.45
C HIS A 122 -9.63 0.27 -32.40
N SER A 123 -9.71 0.71 -33.66
CA SER A 123 -8.54 0.89 -34.51
C SER A 123 -7.77 2.13 -34.05
N LYS A 124 -6.43 2.06 -34.08
CA LYS A 124 -5.57 3.24 -33.83
C LYS A 124 -5.53 4.09 -35.11
N SER A 125 -6.36 5.12 -35.20
CA SER A 125 -6.27 6.11 -36.27
C SER A 125 -5.20 7.18 -35.95
N PRO A 126 -4.42 7.64 -36.94
CA PRO A 126 -3.54 8.81 -36.78
C PRO A 126 -4.34 10.13 -36.71
N CYS A 127 -5.59 10.12 -37.17
CA CYS A 127 -6.50 11.26 -37.19
C CYS A 127 -6.67 11.91 -35.81
N GLY A 128 -6.23 13.16 -35.70
CA GLY A 128 -6.28 13.96 -34.47
C GLY A 128 -4.96 14.04 -33.71
N SER A 129 -3.95 13.24 -34.09
CA SER A 129 -2.55 13.44 -33.67
C SER A 129 -1.65 13.85 -34.83
N GLU A 130 -1.85 13.27 -36.02
CA GLU A 130 -1.04 13.52 -37.22
C GLU A 130 -1.94 13.56 -38.47
N THR A 131 -1.46 14.18 -39.56
CA THR A 131 -2.13 14.13 -40.87
C THR A 131 -1.79 12.83 -41.59
N PRO A 132 -2.77 12.01 -42.03
CA PRO A 132 -2.49 10.76 -42.72
C PRO A 132 -1.86 10.97 -44.10
N GLU A 133 -1.05 10.01 -44.56
CA GLU A 133 -0.39 10.06 -45.89
C GLU A 133 -1.38 9.84 -47.05
N SER A 134 -2.46 9.09 -46.82
CA SER A 134 -3.56 8.85 -47.77
C SER A 134 -4.92 8.83 -47.07
N GLY A 135 -5.99 9.14 -47.79
CA GLY A 135 -7.36 9.17 -47.27
C GLY A 135 -7.75 10.46 -46.55
N VAL A 136 -8.99 10.51 -46.05
CA VAL A 136 -9.52 11.66 -45.30
C VAL A 136 -9.98 11.27 -43.90
N CYS A 137 -9.72 12.13 -42.91
CA CYS A 137 -10.21 11.91 -41.55
C CYS A 137 -11.71 12.19 -41.46
N TYR A 138 -12.51 11.15 -41.20
CA TYR A 138 -13.96 11.23 -41.09
C TYR A 138 -14.43 10.62 -39.77
N ALA A 139 -15.35 11.29 -39.07
CA ALA A 139 -16.01 10.74 -37.89
C ALA A 139 -17.26 9.96 -38.34
N PRO A 140 -17.29 8.62 -38.20
CA PRO A 140 -18.45 7.84 -38.60
C PRO A 140 -19.66 8.16 -37.72
N ALA A 141 -20.82 8.37 -38.32
CA ALA A 141 -22.06 8.64 -37.59
C ALA A 141 -22.46 7.43 -36.72
N LEU A 142 -22.51 7.63 -35.40
CA LEU A 142 -22.88 6.59 -34.44
C LEU A 142 -24.35 6.17 -34.60
N ASN A 143 -24.58 5.07 -35.31
CA ASN A 143 -25.87 4.39 -35.33
C ASN A 143 -26.06 3.57 -34.04
N HIS A 144 -26.50 4.24 -32.98
CA HIS A 144 -26.88 3.54 -31.75
C HIS A 144 -28.07 2.60 -31.98
N ALA A 145 -28.01 1.40 -31.39
CA ALA A 145 -29.12 0.46 -31.41
C ALA A 145 -30.37 1.09 -30.76
N LYS A 146 -31.38 1.43 -31.58
CA LYS A 146 -32.65 1.99 -31.13
C LYS A 146 -33.25 1.13 -30.00
N PHE A 147 -33.79 1.77 -28.97
CA PHE A 147 -34.30 1.10 -27.78
C PHE A 147 -35.37 0.05 -28.12
N LYS A 148 -35.03 -1.24 -28.02
CA LYS A 148 -35.94 -2.34 -28.30
C LYS A 148 -36.66 -2.73 -27.01
N TRP A 149 -37.88 -2.24 -26.83
CA TRP A 149 -38.78 -2.57 -25.70
C TRP A 149 -38.83 -4.08 -25.39
N SER A 150 -38.80 -4.95 -26.39
CA SER A 150 -38.74 -6.41 -26.21
C SER A 150 -37.54 -6.86 -25.34
N LYS A 151 -36.33 -6.32 -25.54
CA LYS A 151 -35.15 -6.67 -24.72
C LYS A 151 -35.28 -6.15 -23.28
N ALA A 152 -35.78 -4.93 -23.13
CA ALA A 152 -35.97 -4.30 -21.81
C ALA A 152 -37.07 -4.98 -21.00
N LEU A 153 -38.20 -5.35 -21.62
CA LEU A 153 -39.27 -6.10 -20.98
C LEU A 153 -38.82 -7.52 -20.61
N LEU A 154 -38.02 -8.18 -21.43
CA LEU A 154 -37.48 -9.51 -21.11
C LEU A 154 -36.57 -9.47 -19.89
N SER A 155 -35.60 -8.55 -19.82
CA SER A 155 -34.70 -8.43 -18.66
C SER A 155 -35.46 -8.03 -17.39
N LEU A 156 -36.40 -7.10 -17.51
CA LEU A 156 -37.25 -6.66 -16.40
C LEU A 156 -38.16 -7.80 -15.87
N ALA A 157 -38.73 -8.60 -16.78
CA ALA A 157 -39.54 -9.77 -16.41
C ALA A 157 -38.70 -10.84 -15.69
N ILE A 158 -37.46 -11.09 -16.13
CA ILE A 158 -36.53 -12.03 -15.46
C ILE A 158 -36.21 -11.53 -14.03
N VAL A 159 -35.95 -10.23 -13.86
CA VAL A 159 -35.69 -9.63 -12.54
C VAL A 159 -36.91 -9.76 -11.62
N PHE A 160 -38.11 -9.39 -12.09
CA PHE A 160 -39.33 -9.52 -11.29
C PHE A 160 -39.67 -10.99 -10.97
N ALA A 161 -39.46 -11.92 -11.90
CA ALA A 161 -39.62 -13.35 -11.64
C ALA A 161 -38.65 -13.83 -10.55
N GLY A 162 -37.38 -13.41 -10.59
CA GLY A 162 -36.39 -13.72 -9.55
C GLY A 162 -36.78 -13.17 -8.18
N ILE A 163 -37.29 -11.94 -8.11
CA ILE A 163 -37.80 -11.33 -6.87
C ILE A 163 -39.01 -12.11 -6.35
N ALA A 164 -39.99 -12.42 -7.20
CA ALA A 164 -41.20 -13.15 -6.83
C ALA A 164 -40.89 -14.56 -6.32
N VAL A 165 -40.06 -15.33 -7.03
CA VAL A 165 -39.60 -16.66 -6.59
C VAL A 165 -38.87 -16.58 -5.26
N SER A 166 -37.98 -15.59 -5.08
CA SER A 166 -37.23 -15.42 -3.83
C SER A 166 -38.12 -15.02 -2.65
N TRP A 167 -39.15 -14.20 -2.87
CA TRP A 167 -40.14 -13.84 -1.86
C TRP A 167 -41.03 -15.05 -1.48
N LEU A 168 -41.55 -15.77 -2.47
CA LEU A 168 -42.35 -16.99 -2.25
C LEU A 168 -41.58 -18.07 -1.48
N LEU A 169 -40.33 -18.33 -1.84
CA LEU A 169 -39.46 -19.28 -1.13
C LEU A 169 -39.15 -18.80 0.29
N SER A 170 -38.90 -17.49 0.49
CA SER A 170 -38.68 -16.93 1.83
C SER A 170 -39.93 -17.04 2.71
N ALA A 171 -41.11 -16.77 2.16
CA ALA A 171 -42.38 -16.90 2.85
C ALA A 171 -42.73 -18.37 3.19
N ALA A 172 -42.44 -19.30 2.28
CA ALA A 172 -42.63 -20.74 2.52
C ALA A 172 -41.67 -21.27 3.60
N PHE A 173 -40.39 -20.88 3.56
CA PHE A 173 -39.35 -21.38 4.47
C PHE A 173 -39.39 -20.73 5.86
N TYR A 174 -39.45 -19.39 5.94
CA TYR A 174 -39.38 -18.66 7.22
C TYR A 174 -40.76 -18.44 7.85
N GLY A 175 -41.77 -18.10 7.06
CA GLY A 175 -43.13 -17.81 7.53
C GLY A 175 -43.94 -19.08 7.77
N ARG A 176 -44.30 -19.79 6.68
CA ARG A 176 -45.14 -21.01 6.74
C ARG A 176 -44.41 -22.24 7.26
N ARG A 177 -43.07 -22.20 7.36
CA ARG A 177 -42.20 -23.30 7.79
C ARG A 177 -42.51 -24.63 7.08
N ASP A 178 -42.67 -24.58 5.75
CA ASP A 178 -43.05 -25.73 4.94
C ASP A 178 -42.12 -26.93 5.21
N PRO A 179 -42.66 -28.08 5.68
CA PRO A 179 -41.84 -29.23 6.08
C PRO A 179 -41.05 -29.84 4.92
N ARG A 180 -41.29 -29.48 3.66
CA ARG A 180 -40.49 -29.89 2.50
C ARG A 180 -39.17 -29.10 2.39
N LEU A 181 -39.18 -27.83 2.78
CA LEU A 181 -38.04 -26.92 2.68
C LEU A 181 -37.24 -26.88 3.99
N VAL A 182 -37.93 -26.84 5.12
CA VAL A 182 -37.31 -26.87 6.45
C VAL A 182 -36.66 -28.24 6.67
N GLY A 183 -35.35 -28.24 6.96
CA GLY A 183 -34.56 -29.47 7.12
C GLY A 183 -34.10 -30.12 5.80
N LEU A 184 -34.30 -29.49 4.63
CA LEU A 184 -33.82 -30.06 3.35
C LEU A 184 -32.31 -30.34 3.33
N THR A 185 -31.51 -29.45 3.91
CA THR A 185 -30.04 -29.62 4.10
C THR A 185 -29.67 -30.67 5.15
N GLN A 186 -30.61 -31.07 6.02
CA GLN A 186 -30.43 -32.19 6.93
C GLN A 186 -30.79 -33.51 6.25
N ARG A 187 -31.80 -33.54 5.36
CA ARG A 187 -32.26 -34.76 4.70
C ARG A 187 -31.48 -35.13 3.43
N ASN A 188 -31.01 -34.16 2.66
CA ASN A 188 -30.29 -34.39 1.40
C ASN A 188 -28.81 -33.97 1.52
N GLY A 189 -27.89 -34.93 1.31
CA GLY A 189 -26.45 -34.71 1.33
C GLY A 189 -25.95 -33.71 0.27
N LEU A 190 -26.55 -33.68 -0.92
CA LEU A 190 -26.19 -32.72 -1.98
C LEU A 190 -26.60 -31.30 -1.59
N ALA A 191 -27.82 -31.12 -1.06
CA ALA A 191 -28.28 -29.83 -0.54
C ALA A 191 -27.41 -29.35 0.64
N ARG A 192 -26.96 -30.29 1.50
CA ARG A 192 -26.00 -30.00 2.58
C ARG A 192 -24.64 -29.56 2.05
N ALA A 193 -24.11 -30.24 1.04
CA ALA A 193 -22.83 -29.94 0.43
C ALA A 193 -22.85 -28.56 -0.24
N GLY A 194 -23.86 -28.28 -1.07
CA GLY A 194 -24.08 -26.97 -1.67
C GLY A 194 -24.26 -25.87 -0.62
N TYR A 195 -25.07 -26.11 0.41
CA TYR A 195 -25.23 -25.16 1.52
C TYR A 195 -23.90 -24.86 2.23
N ARG A 196 -23.11 -25.89 2.59
CA ARG A 196 -21.79 -25.70 3.22
C ARG A 196 -20.83 -24.93 2.33
N LEU A 197 -20.81 -25.23 1.04
CA LEU A 197 -19.96 -24.57 0.06
C LEU A 197 -20.31 -23.08 -0.06
N LEU A 198 -21.59 -22.73 -0.21
CA LEU A 198 -22.02 -21.32 -0.27
C LEU A 198 -21.88 -20.60 1.09
N ALA A 199 -22.17 -21.28 2.21
CA ALA A 199 -22.06 -20.70 3.55
C ALA A 199 -20.60 -20.38 3.92
N ASN A 200 -19.66 -21.24 3.54
CA ASN A 200 -18.23 -21.04 3.74
C ASN A 200 -17.58 -20.24 2.59
N LYS A 201 -18.35 -19.44 1.84
CA LYS A 201 -17.89 -18.59 0.72
C LYS A 201 -16.96 -19.31 -0.26
N TYR A 202 -17.37 -20.49 -0.73
CA TYR A 202 -16.59 -21.34 -1.64
C TYR A 202 -15.23 -21.82 -1.06
N TYR A 203 -15.01 -21.69 0.26
CA TYR A 203 -13.73 -21.88 0.95
C TYR A 203 -12.58 -21.01 0.43
N LEU A 204 -12.89 -19.91 -0.26
CA LEU A 204 -11.87 -18.99 -0.79
C LEU A 204 -11.12 -18.27 0.33
N ASP A 205 -11.83 -17.84 1.38
CA ASP A 205 -11.24 -17.27 2.60
C ASP A 205 -10.24 -18.26 3.24
N ASP A 206 -10.61 -19.54 3.35
CA ASP A 206 -9.75 -20.58 3.94
C ASP A 206 -8.52 -20.89 3.08
N LEU A 207 -8.70 -20.97 1.76
CA LEU A 207 -7.60 -21.16 0.81
C LEU A 207 -6.62 -19.97 0.84
N TYR A 208 -7.13 -18.75 0.91
CA TYR A 208 -6.31 -17.55 0.98
C TYR A 208 -5.58 -17.45 2.32
N GLU A 209 -6.31 -17.48 3.43
CA GLU A 209 -5.76 -17.24 4.76
C GLU A 209 -4.83 -18.38 5.22
N ARG A 210 -5.27 -19.64 5.10
CA ARG A 210 -4.50 -20.79 5.56
C ARG A 210 -3.52 -21.31 4.50
N GLY A 211 -3.91 -21.26 3.23
CA GLY A 211 -3.11 -21.76 2.13
C GLY A 211 -2.03 -20.80 1.65
N ILE A 212 -2.33 -19.50 1.54
CA ILE A 212 -1.39 -18.49 1.02
C ILE A 212 -0.79 -17.67 2.17
N VAL A 213 -1.62 -16.92 2.91
CA VAL A 213 -1.15 -15.94 3.91
C VAL A 213 -0.35 -16.63 5.02
N SER A 214 -0.90 -17.67 5.67
CA SER A 214 -0.21 -18.37 6.77
C SER A 214 1.14 -18.98 6.35
N ASN A 215 1.25 -19.48 5.12
CA ASN A 215 2.49 -20.06 4.60
C ASN A 215 3.54 -18.99 4.21
N VAL A 216 3.13 -17.81 3.75
CA VAL A 216 4.06 -16.71 3.46
C VAL A 216 4.45 -15.97 4.74
N ALA A 217 3.46 -15.54 5.53
CA ALA A 217 3.65 -14.77 6.76
C ALA A 217 4.20 -15.62 7.92
N GLY A 218 4.10 -16.95 7.87
CA GLY A 218 4.59 -17.86 8.90
C GLY A 218 6.02 -18.37 8.66
N PRO A 219 6.23 -19.48 7.95
CA PRO A 219 7.56 -20.07 7.77
C PRO A 219 8.50 -19.24 6.88
N ILE A 220 8.01 -18.66 5.78
CA ILE A 220 8.89 -17.91 4.83
C ILE A 220 9.41 -16.61 5.47
N SER A 221 8.53 -15.84 6.14
CA SER A 221 8.95 -14.63 6.88
C SER A 221 10.00 -14.93 7.96
N ARG A 222 9.82 -16.01 8.74
CA ARG A 222 10.77 -16.45 9.77
C ARG A 222 12.11 -16.87 9.20
N ALA A 223 12.12 -17.54 8.05
CA ALA A 223 13.35 -17.89 7.34
C ALA A 223 14.10 -16.63 6.86
N ALA A 224 13.40 -15.66 6.27
CA ALA A 224 13.98 -14.39 5.83
C ALA A 224 14.52 -13.57 7.02
N TYR A 225 13.76 -13.50 8.12
CA TYR A 225 14.18 -12.81 9.34
C TYR A 225 15.41 -13.47 9.99
N TRP A 226 15.43 -14.80 10.08
CA TRP A 226 16.60 -15.55 10.55
C TRP A 226 17.83 -15.29 9.66
N PHE A 227 17.65 -15.30 8.34
CA PHE A 227 18.74 -15.02 7.40
C PHE A 227 19.32 -13.61 7.59
N ASN A 228 18.47 -12.59 7.73
CA ASN A 228 18.92 -11.24 8.06
C ASN A 228 19.72 -11.22 9.37
N GLN A 229 19.10 -11.71 10.45
CA GLN A 229 19.61 -11.59 11.81
C GLN A 229 20.85 -12.45 12.11
N LYS A 230 21.09 -13.52 11.34
CA LYS A 230 22.21 -14.46 11.53
C LYS A 230 23.27 -14.39 10.43
N VAL A 231 22.88 -14.19 9.17
CA VAL A 231 23.82 -14.17 8.04
C VAL A 231 24.26 -12.74 7.76
N LEU A 232 23.33 -11.82 7.48
CA LEU A 232 23.69 -10.44 7.09
C LEU A 232 24.32 -9.68 8.26
N ASP A 233 23.68 -9.66 9.42
CA ASP A 233 24.22 -9.03 10.63
C ASP A 233 25.50 -9.75 11.12
N GLY A 234 25.60 -11.07 10.92
CA GLY A 234 26.79 -11.85 11.25
C GLY A 234 28.01 -11.42 10.41
N ILE A 235 27.82 -11.25 9.11
CA ILE A 235 28.84 -10.74 8.19
C ILE A 235 29.22 -9.30 8.57
N LEU A 236 28.24 -8.42 8.79
CA LEU A 236 28.47 -7.02 9.11
C LEU A 236 29.25 -6.84 10.43
N HIS A 237 28.87 -7.56 11.49
CA HIS A 237 29.61 -7.58 12.75
C HIS A 237 31.02 -8.20 12.59
N GLY A 238 31.19 -9.19 11.72
CA GLY A 238 32.49 -9.75 11.35
C GLY A 238 33.41 -8.69 10.74
N VAL A 239 32.95 -7.98 9.71
CA VAL A 239 33.67 -6.88 9.05
C VAL A 239 34.00 -5.77 10.05
N ALA A 240 33.03 -5.32 10.85
CA ALA A 240 33.24 -4.29 11.86
C ALA A 240 34.28 -4.71 12.93
N SER A 241 34.27 -5.99 13.34
CA SER A 241 35.23 -6.54 14.29
C SER A 241 36.65 -6.57 13.73
N VAL A 242 36.81 -6.94 12.45
CA VAL A 242 38.11 -6.91 11.75
C VAL A 242 38.60 -5.47 11.61
N ALA A 243 37.75 -4.55 11.13
CA ALA A 243 38.10 -3.13 10.98
C ALA A 243 38.55 -2.50 12.30
N ARG A 244 37.82 -2.75 13.41
CA ARG A 244 38.20 -2.29 14.74
C ARG A 244 39.54 -2.86 15.21
N ARG A 245 39.82 -4.15 14.94
CA ARG A 245 41.12 -4.77 15.28
C ARG A 245 42.27 -4.13 14.48
N VAL A 246 42.09 -3.92 13.17
CA VAL A 246 43.09 -3.27 12.32
C VAL A 246 43.35 -1.83 12.80
N ALA A 247 42.29 -1.06 13.09
CA ALA A 247 42.43 0.30 13.60
C ALA A 247 43.21 0.35 14.94
N ILE A 248 42.97 -0.58 15.86
CA ILE A 248 43.71 -0.68 17.12
C ILE A 248 45.20 -0.98 16.88
N VAL A 249 45.53 -1.89 15.94
CA VAL A 249 46.92 -2.21 15.60
C VAL A 249 47.62 -1.02 14.95
N VAL A 250 46.99 -0.38 13.95
CA VAL A 250 47.55 0.80 13.28
C VAL A 250 47.80 1.92 14.29
N TYR A 251 46.81 2.24 15.14
CA TYR A 251 46.96 3.32 16.12
C TYR A 251 48.01 3.00 17.20
N ARG A 252 47.93 1.82 17.83
CA ARG A 252 48.83 1.49 18.95
C ARG A 252 50.25 1.19 18.49
N ASP A 253 50.41 0.47 17.38
CA ASP A 253 51.70 -0.14 17.03
C ASP A 253 52.39 0.53 15.83
N ILE A 254 51.68 1.30 15.00
CA ILE A 254 52.30 2.16 13.96
C ILE A 254 52.40 3.59 14.46
N ASP A 255 51.27 4.24 14.73
CA ASP A 255 51.22 5.66 15.11
C ASP A 255 51.95 5.90 16.44
N GLN A 256 51.45 5.36 17.55
CA GLN A 256 51.98 5.64 18.89
C GLN A 256 53.39 5.07 19.16
N ARG A 257 53.79 3.97 18.50
CA ARG A 257 55.12 3.34 18.72
C ARG A 257 56.19 3.77 17.72
N ILE A 258 55.84 3.85 16.42
CA ILE A 258 56.81 4.09 15.36
C ILE A 258 56.81 5.57 15.00
N VAL A 259 55.66 6.15 14.67
CA VAL A 259 55.58 7.56 14.24
C VAL A 259 55.89 8.48 15.41
N ASP A 260 55.10 8.46 16.48
CA ASP A 260 55.36 9.27 17.67
C ASP A 260 56.71 8.94 18.32
N GLY A 261 57.12 7.67 18.31
CA GLY A 261 58.43 7.26 18.83
C GLY A 261 59.59 7.91 18.07
N THR A 262 59.55 7.91 16.73
CA THR A 262 60.60 8.53 15.90
C THR A 262 60.54 10.05 15.92
N VAL A 263 59.34 10.65 15.92
CA VAL A 263 59.16 12.10 16.01
C VAL A 263 59.67 12.62 17.35
N ASN A 264 59.27 12.02 18.47
CA ASN A 264 59.74 12.42 19.80
C ASN A 264 61.25 12.24 19.96
N ALA A 265 61.83 11.14 19.46
CA ALA A 265 63.28 10.95 19.45
C ALA A 265 64.00 12.06 18.65
N SER A 266 63.47 12.49 17.50
CA SER A 266 64.04 13.59 16.72
C SER A 266 63.91 14.95 17.43
N ALA A 267 62.81 15.16 18.16
CA ALA A 267 62.59 16.35 18.98
C ALA A 267 63.55 16.38 20.18
N ASP A 268 63.79 15.26 20.86
CA ASP A 268 64.73 15.15 21.97
C ASP A 268 66.20 15.35 21.52
N VAL A 269 66.58 14.83 20.34
CA VAL A 269 67.90 15.12 19.73
C VAL A 269 68.04 16.62 19.44
N THR A 270 67.01 17.25 18.86
CA THR A 270 67.03 18.69 18.57
C THR A 270 67.08 19.54 19.85
N LYS A 271 66.30 19.15 20.87
CA LYS A 271 66.24 19.82 22.18
C LYS A 271 67.55 19.70 22.95
N SER A 272 68.17 18.52 22.96
CA SER A 272 69.48 18.31 23.60
C SER A 272 70.60 19.06 22.89
N ALA A 273 70.60 19.12 21.56
CA ALA A 273 71.50 19.99 20.80
C ALA A 273 71.29 21.48 21.15
N GLY A 274 70.04 21.94 21.21
CA GLY A 274 69.69 23.30 21.64
C GLY A 274 70.19 23.65 23.05
N VAL A 275 69.95 22.77 24.03
CA VAL A 275 70.44 22.92 25.41
C VAL A 275 71.97 22.92 25.49
N THR A 276 72.65 22.18 24.61
CA THR A 276 74.13 22.16 24.53
C THR A 276 74.70 23.45 23.95
N VAL A 277 73.99 24.08 23.01
CA VAL A 277 74.39 25.36 22.36
C VAL A 277 74.01 26.58 23.20
N GLN A 278 72.93 26.49 24.00
CA GLN A 278 72.41 27.58 24.83
C GLN A 278 73.46 28.34 25.68
N PRO A 279 74.45 27.69 26.35
CA PRO A 279 75.45 28.37 27.17
C PRO A 279 76.36 29.34 26.41
N ILE A 280 76.43 29.27 25.08
CA ILE A 280 77.21 30.21 24.25
C ILE A 280 76.68 31.65 24.40
N GLN A 281 75.37 31.82 24.60
CA GLN A 281 74.76 33.14 24.84
C GLN A 281 74.69 33.46 26.34
N SER A 282 75.85 33.62 26.96
CA SER A 282 75.97 33.80 28.42
C SER A 282 75.56 35.20 28.95
N GLY A 283 75.14 36.13 28.09
CA GLY A 283 74.76 37.51 28.46
C GLY A 283 75.91 38.43 28.93
N ARG A 284 77.17 37.96 28.95
CA ARG A 284 78.33 38.76 29.39
C ARG A 284 79.10 39.29 28.18
N VAL A 285 79.16 40.62 28.03
CA VAL A 285 79.78 41.31 26.88
C VAL A 285 81.20 40.81 26.55
N GLY A 286 82.03 40.51 27.57
CA GLY A 286 83.38 39.98 27.38
C GLY A 286 83.46 38.62 26.68
N HIS A 287 82.48 37.73 26.86
CA HIS A 287 82.47 36.43 26.18
C HIS A 287 82.13 36.58 24.69
N TYR A 288 81.26 37.52 24.30
CA TYR A 288 80.97 37.81 22.88
C TYR A 288 82.20 38.35 22.16
N GLY A 289 82.95 39.26 22.79
CA GLY A 289 84.22 39.75 22.23
C GLY A 289 85.24 38.62 22.00
N ALA A 290 85.43 37.75 22.99
CA ALA A 290 86.32 36.60 22.88
C ALA A 290 85.91 35.64 21.75
N LEU A 291 84.60 35.35 21.60
CA LEU A 291 84.08 34.49 20.53
C LEU A 291 84.29 35.10 19.14
N LEU A 292 84.12 36.42 18.97
CA LEU A 292 84.37 37.09 17.69
C LEU A 292 85.84 37.00 17.28
N PHE A 293 86.77 37.30 18.19
CA PHE A 293 88.21 37.19 17.90
C PHE A 293 88.64 35.74 17.62
N ALA A 294 88.13 34.77 18.38
CA ALA A 294 88.39 33.35 18.13
C ALA A 294 87.85 32.89 16.77
N THR A 295 86.64 33.30 16.41
CA THR A 295 86.02 32.97 15.11
C THR A 295 86.80 33.59 13.95
N ALA A 296 87.22 34.86 14.08
CA ALA A 296 88.03 35.54 13.07
C ALA A 296 89.41 34.87 12.90
N ALA A 297 90.06 34.46 13.99
CA ALA A 297 91.33 33.74 13.94
C ALA A 297 91.21 32.36 13.27
N VAL A 298 90.15 31.60 13.58
CA VAL A 298 89.87 30.32 12.92
C VAL A 298 89.55 30.52 11.43
N ALA A 299 88.73 31.51 11.08
CA ALA A 299 88.39 31.82 9.69
C ALA A 299 89.63 32.24 8.89
N ALA A 300 90.52 33.05 9.47
CA ALA A 300 91.80 33.41 8.84
C ALA A 300 92.72 32.21 8.65
N LEU A 301 92.81 31.32 9.64
CA LEU A 301 93.60 30.08 9.54
C LEU A 301 93.05 29.12 8.48
N VAL A 302 91.72 28.95 8.40
CA VAL A 302 91.07 28.18 7.34
C VAL A 302 91.28 28.82 5.97
N PHE A 303 91.17 30.14 5.86
CA PHE A 303 91.43 30.86 4.61
C PHE A 303 92.89 30.68 4.13
N VAL A 304 93.86 30.75 5.05
CA VAL A 304 95.27 30.45 4.73
C VAL A 304 95.41 29.01 4.23
N ILE A 305 94.89 28.01 4.96
CA ILE A 305 94.98 26.59 4.56
C ILE A 305 94.31 26.30 3.21
N LEU A 306 93.21 26.98 2.89
CA LEU A 306 92.51 26.84 1.60
C LEU A 306 93.17 27.61 0.44
N ASN A 307 94.11 28.50 0.74
CA ASN A 307 94.80 29.37 -0.22
C ASN A 307 96.33 29.17 -0.22
N THR A 308 96.79 28.03 0.33
CA THR A 308 98.15 27.48 0.22
C THR A 308 98.12 26.17 -0.56
#